data_AF-A0A9W7Z129-F1
#
_entry.id   AF-A0A9W7Z129-F1
#
_cell.length_a   1.000
_cell.length_b   1.000
_cell.length_c   1.000
_cell.angle_alpha   90.00
_cell.angle_beta   90.00
_cell.angle_gamma   90.00
#
_symmetry.space_group_name_H-M   'P 1'
#
loop_
_entity.id
_entity.type
_entity.pdbx_description
1 polymer ?
#
loop_
_entity_poly.entity_id
_entity_poly.type
_entity_poly.pdbx_seq_one_letter_code
_entity_poly.pdbx_strand_id
1 'polypeptide(L)'
;MSTKVLSGRRNVHPVQALPVIVPGYELTFDMAGVPYWEPGFGAIQPIDKGIIDTMQARTDDKVAAEDSPLLPVAEHGTTSTSGNRVGSPLHCVAFQITQHELEHIVNTEGGSGNPDFGYKLVSIPCETYGGQPLVGMTLINSEIIATGLHPSPRYLGILLEGADEHGLEPEYVARLNSITPFVAQTLGQKVAKYLTLVMFLPVFLPVVACAVAALVFNVKTPRVIAVYNEWVVRGLWGVHARVFAPVFGRGC
;
A
#
# COMPACT_ATOMS: atom_id res chain seq x y z
N MET A 1 2.02 -5.80 -10.60
CA MET A 1 1.16 -5.34 -11.69
C MET A 1 2.00 -4.95 -12.89
N SER A 2 2.85 -3.90 -12.86
CA SER A 2 3.66 -3.56 -14.05
C SER A 2 4.84 -4.54 -14.30
N THR A 3 4.93 -5.10 -15.51
CA THR A 3 6.08 -5.94 -15.93
C THR A 3 7.36 -5.12 -15.98
N LYS A 4 7.29 -3.86 -16.42
CA LYS A 4 8.45 -2.94 -16.46
C LYS A 4 9.13 -2.79 -15.10
N VAL A 5 8.33 -2.68 -14.02
CA VAL A 5 8.89 -2.58 -12.66
C VAL A 5 9.42 -3.94 -12.20
N LEU A 6 8.76 -5.04 -12.57
CA LEU A 6 9.16 -6.39 -12.18
C LEU A 6 10.47 -6.81 -12.86
N SER A 7 10.56 -6.71 -14.18
CA SER A 7 11.76 -7.11 -14.93
C SER A 7 12.88 -6.07 -14.85
N GLY A 8 12.55 -4.78 -14.79
CA GLY A 8 13.55 -3.72 -14.71
C GLY A 8 14.17 -3.60 -13.31
N ARG A 9 13.34 -3.31 -12.29
CA ARG A 9 13.85 -3.01 -10.94
C ARG A 9 14.19 -4.26 -10.14
N ARG A 10 13.48 -5.37 -10.35
CA ARG A 10 13.62 -6.60 -9.56
C ARG A 10 14.32 -7.72 -10.31
N ASN A 11 14.65 -7.52 -11.59
CA ASN A 11 15.29 -8.54 -12.42
C ASN A 11 14.57 -9.90 -12.38
N VAL A 12 13.24 -9.87 -12.34
CA VAL A 12 12.38 -11.05 -12.38
C VAL A 12 11.70 -11.12 -13.74
N HIS A 13 11.72 -12.30 -14.37
CA HIS A 13 11.27 -12.51 -15.74
C HIS A 13 10.15 -13.56 -15.75
N PRO A 14 8.89 -13.15 -15.56
CA PRO A 14 7.77 -14.08 -15.49
C PRO A 14 7.61 -14.89 -16.78
N VAL A 15 7.33 -16.18 -16.62
CA VAL A 15 6.98 -17.07 -17.73
C VAL A 15 5.55 -16.82 -18.20
N GLN A 16 4.68 -16.46 -17.26
CA GLN A 16 3.27 -16.18 -17.50
C GLN A 16 2.79 -15.06 -16.58
N ALA A 17 1.84 -14.25 -17.06
CA ALA A 17 1.11 -13.27 -16.29
C ALA A 17 -0.38 -13.47 -16.52
N LEU A 18 -1.16 -13.61 -15.45
CA LEU A 18 -2.60 -13.84 -15.51
C LEU A 18 -3.34 -12.80 -14.66
N PRO A 19 -4.38 -12.13 -15.19
CA PRO A 19 -5.26 -11.32 -14.36
C PRO A 19 -6.09 -12.23 -13.44
N VAL A 20 -6.10 -11.89 -12.16
CA VAL A 20 -6.81 -12.65 -11.12
C VAL A 20 -7.57 -11.71 -10.18
N ILE A 21 -8.54 -12.29 -9.48
CA ILE A 21 -9.35 -11.68 -8.44
C ILE A 21 -8.96 -12.35 -7.12
N VAL A 22 -8.83 -11.55 -6.06
CA VAL A 22 -8.59 -12.02 -4.69
C VAL A 22 -9.81 -11.63 -3.85
N PRO A 23 -10.77 -12.56 -3.65
CA PRO A 23 -11.96 -12.28 -2.87
C PRO A 23 -11.61 -11.92 -1.42
N GLY A 24 -12.34 -10.98 -0.82
CA GLY A 24 -12.17 -10.61 0.58
C GLY A 24 -10.91 -9.79 0.88
N TYR A 25 -10.22 -9.30 -0.13
CA TYR A 25 -9.13 -8.32 0.01
C TYR A 25 -9.46 -7.03 -0.73
N GLU A 26 -8.84 -5.94 -0.30
CA GLU A 26 -8.81 -4.66 -1.02
C GLU A 26 -7.40 -4.07 -1.06
N LEU A 27 -7.16 -3.17 -2.01
CA LEU A 27 -5.94 -2.37 -2.11
C LEU A 27 -6.13 -1.04 -1.34
N THR A 28 -5.20 -0.76 -0.42
CA THR A 28 -5.08 0.51 0.29
C THR A 28 -3.70 1.12 0.05
N PHE A 29 -3.50 2.39 0.40
CA PHE A 29 -2.20 3.07 0.28
C PHE A 29 -1.53 3.36 1.63
N ASP A 30 -1.88 2.58 2.67
CA ASP A 30 -1.48 2.81 4.06
C ASP A 30 -0.03 2.38 4.36
N MET A 31 0.74 1.94 3.36
CA MET A 31 2.17 1.71 3.56
C MET A 31 2.91 3.05 3.50
N ALA A 32 3.38 3.49 4.65
CA ALA A 32 4.09 4.76 4.83
C ALA A 32 5.38 4.86 4.01
N GLY A 33 5.46 5.87 3.16
CA GLY A 33 6.67 6.32 2.50
C GLY A 33 7.18 7.65 3.08
N VAL A 34 7.75 8.50 2.21
CA VAL A 34 8.29 9.81 2.60
C VAL A 34 7.22 10.89 2.36
N PRO A 35 6.81 11.65 3.39
CA PRO A 35 5.85 12.74 3.24
C PRO A 35 6.24 13.71 2.13
N TYR A 36 5.25 14.30 1.45
CA TYR A 36 5.39 15.25 0.35
C TYR A 36 6.00 14.72 -0.97
N TRP A 37 6.59 13.53 -0.97
CA TRP A 37 7.22 12.90 -2.15
C TRP A 37 6.45 11.68 -2.62
N GLU A 38 6.44 10.64 -1.79
CA GLU A 38 5.73 9.38 -2.02
C GLU A 38 5.14 8.96 -0.69
N PRO A 39 4.01 9.57 -0.28
CA PRO A 39 3.53 9.45 1.08
C PRO A 39 2.97 8.06 1.38
N GLY A 40 2.20 7.49 0.45
CA GLY A 40 1.62 6.15 0.57
C GLY A 40 2.00 5.22 -0.58
N PHE A 41 2.25 3.97 -0.23
CA PHE A 41 2.44 2.85 -1.18
C PHE A 41 1.34 1.81 -0.98
N GLY A 42 1.12 1.01 -2.03
CA GLY A 42 0.09 -0.03 -2.05
C GLY A 42 0.34 -1.11 -1.00
N ALA A 43 -0.69 -1.44 -0.24
CA ALA A 43 -0.79 -2.57 0.65
C ALA A 43 -2.14 -3.26 0.44
N ILE A 44 -2.23 -4.56 0.73
CA ILE A 44 -3.49 -5.28 0.69
C ILE A 44 -3.97 -5.54 2.12
N GLN A 45 -5.26 -5.38 2.36
CA GLN A 45 -5.89 -5.64 3.64
C GLN A 45 -7.04 -6.63 3.45
N PRO A 46 -7.23 -7.60 4.36
CA PRO A 46 -8.44 -8.40 4.38
C PRO A 46 -9.61 -7.49 4.75
N ILE A 47 -10.75 -7.74 4.14
CA ILE A 47 -12.01 -7.09 4.46
C ILE A 47 -12.65 -7.93 5.56
N ASP A 48 -12.71 -7.38 6.77
CA ASP A 48 -13.41 -8.04 7.86
C ASP A 48 -14.87 -8.29 7.45
N LYS A 49 -15.23 -9.58 7.28
CA LYS A 49 -16.59 -10.04 6.94
C LYS A 49 -17.65 -9.51 7.92
N GLY A 50 -17.25 -9.16 9.15
CA GLY A 50 -18.14 -8.61 10.17
C GLY A 50 -18.79 -7.27 9.82
N ILE A 51 -18.24 -6.49 8.90
CA ILE A 51 -18.86 -5.23 8.47
C ILE A 51 -19.98 -5.49 7.45
N ILE A 52 -19.84 -6.49 6.58
CA ILE A 52 -20.81 -6.78 5.51
C ILE A 52 -22.05 -7.50 6.06
N ASP A 53 -21.86 -8.49 6.94
CA ASP A 53 -22.98 -9.20 7.57
C ASP A 53 -23.79 -8.30 8.51
N THR A 54 -23.15 -7.34 9.19
CA THR A 54 -23.84 -6.38 10.06
C THR A 54 -24.64 -5.34 9.27
N MET A 55 -24.23 -5.04 8.02
CA MET A 55 -24.96 -4.13 7.13
C MET A 55 -26.17 -4.80 6.45
N GLN A 56 -26.11 -6.11 6.18
CA GLN A 56 -27.25 -6.88 5.67
C GLN A 56 -28.24 -7.31 6.77
N ALA A 57 -27.77 -7.63 7.98
CA ALA A 57 -28.66 -8.01 9.08
C ALA A 57 -29.46 -6.83 9.68
N ARG A 58 -29.02 -5.58 9.46
CA ARG A 58 -29.71 -4.37 9.96
C ARG A 58 -30.81 -3.85 9.04
N THR A 59 -31.03 -4.46 7.88
CA THR A 59 -32.06 -4.00 6.93
C THR A 59 -33.44 -4.61 7.18
N ASP A 60 -33.55 -5.63 8.05
CA ASP A 60 -34.78 -6.41 8.21
C ASP A 60 -35.62 -6.14 9.47
N ASP A 61 -35.12 -5.42 10.48
CA ASP A 61 -35.88 -5.16 11.72
C ASP A 61 -36.12 -3.68 12.00
N LYS A 62 -37.40 -3.29 11.97
CA LYS A 62 -37.90 -1.93 12.21
C LYS A 62 -38.56 -1.81 13.59
N VAL A 63 -38.23 -0.71 14.28
CA VAL A 63 -38.99 0.09 15.28
C VAL A 63 -39.00 -0.38 16.75
N ALA A 64 -38.35 0.39 17.63
CA ALA A 64 -38.94 1.09 18.80
C ALA A 64 -37.89 1.99 19.49
N ALA A 65 -38.35 3.10 20.07
CA ALA A 65 -37.57 4.29 20.45
C ALA A 65 -37.11 4.32 21.94
N GLU A 66 -36.17 5.25 22.22
CA GLU A 66 -35.80 5.98 23.48
C GLU A 66 -34.26 5.99 23.69
N ASP A 67 -33.56 6.97 24.28
CA ASP A 67 -33.58 8.45 24.34
C ASP A 67 -32.25 8.84 25.07
N SER A 68 -31.28 9.53 24.41
CA SER A 68 -30.09 10.27 24.96
C SER A 68 -28.80 10.14 24.12
N PRO A 69 -27.85 11.11 24.18
CA PRO A 69 -27.91 12.48 23.72
C PRO A 69 -27.09 12.70 22.41
N LEU A 70 -27.45 13.76 21.71
CA LEU A 70 -27.09 14.15 20.35
C LEU A 70 -25.57 14.33 20.11
N LEU A 71 -25.00 13.48 19.26
CA LEU A 71 -23.93 13.85 18.32
C LEU A 71 -24.60 14.15 16.97
N PRO A 72 -24.16 15.16 16.20
CA PRO A 72 -24.89 15.65 15.05
C PRO A 72 -25.04 14.55 14.00
N VAL A 73 -26.31 14.23 13.73
CA VAL A 73 -26.78 13.41 12.61
C VAL A 73 -26.42 14.16 11.32
N ALA A 74 -25.49 13.59 10.54
CA ALA A 74 -25.40 13.84 9.12
C ALA A 74 -26.08 12.67 8.41
N GLU A 75 -27.31 12.94 8.00
CA GLU A 75 -28.21 12.03 7.30
C GLU A 75 -27.91 12.02 5.80
N HIS A 76 -28.22 10.88 5.16
CA HIS A 76 -28.35 10.65 3.71
C HIS A 76 -27.06 10.45 2.87
N GLY A 77 -26.76 9.16 2.61
CA GLY A 77 -26.46 8.66 1.26
C GLY A 77 -25.22 9.17 0.55
N THR A 78 -24.02 8.76 0.97
CA THR A 78 -22.92 8.41 0.05
C THR A 78 -21.87 7.64 0.84
N THR A 79 -21.41 6.51 0.29
CA THR A 79 -20.18 5.84 0.71
C THR A 79 -19.05 6.88 0.84
N SER A 80 -18.66 7.20 2.07
CA SER A 80 -17.49 8.04 2.33
C SER A 80 -16.23 7.22 2.03
N THR A 81 -15.94 7.10 0.73
CA THR A 81 -14.69 6.59 0.18
C THR A 81 -13.57 7.49 0.69
N SER A 82 -12.82 7.04 1.70
CA SER A 82 -11.47 7.58 1.89
C SER A 82 -10.77 7.44 0.54
N GLY A 83 -10.40 8.55 -0.11
CA GLY A 83 -9.92 8.60 -1.50
C GLY A 83 -8.58 7.86 -1.76
N ASN A 84 -8.24 6.92 -0.88
CA ASN A 84 -7.06 6.09 -0.84
C ASN A 84 -7.37 4.59 -0.67
N ARG A 85 -8.63 4.17 -0.80
CA ARG A 85 -9.03 2.75 -0.83
C ARG A 85 -9.70 2.45 -2.17
N VAL A 86 -9.26 1.36 -2.81
CA VAL A 86 -9.76 0.95 -4.13
C VAL A 86 -11.02 0.10 -4.00
N GLY A 87 -11.24 -0.54 -2.85
CA GLY A 87 -12.38 -1.40 -2.58
C GLY A 87 -12.21 -2.84 -3.06
N SER A 88 -13.22 -3.66 -2.73
CA SER A 88 -13.31 -5.09 -3.03
C SER A 88 -14.04 -5.39 -4.34
N PRO A 89 -13.81 -6.56 -4.96
CA PRO A 89 -12.67 -7.45 -4.73
C PRO A 89 -11.36 -6.81 -5.22
N LEU A 90 -10.24 -7.31 -4.72
CA LEU A 90 -8.92 -6.91 -5.20
C LEU A 90 -8.66 -7.60 -6.54
N HIS A 91 -8.38 -6.83 -7.60
CA HIS A 91 -7.91 -7.38 -8.86
C HIS A 91 -6.40 -7.22 -8.91
N CYS A 92 -5.69 -8.26 -9.35
CA CYS A 92 -4.24 -8.26 -9.45
C CYS A 92 -3.75 -9.13 -10.61
N VAL A 93 -2.43 -9.30 -10.68
CA VAL A 93 -1.77 -10.09 -11.72
C VAL A 93 -0.95 -11.17 -11.03
N ALA A 94 -1.26 -12.43 -11.29
CA ALA A 94 -0.48 -13.57 -10.86
C ALA A 94 0.65 -13.80 -11.87
N PHE A 95 1.89 -13.71 -11.40
CA PHE A 95 3.08 -13.99 -12.20
C PHE A 95 3.60 -15.39 -11.89
N GLN A 96 3.82 -16.19 -12.93
CA GLN A 96 4.54 -17.45 -12.80
C GLN A 96 6.04 -17.18 -12.87
N ILE A 97 6.71 -17.37 -11.75
CA ILE A 97 8.14 -17.13 -11.57
C ILE A 97 8.81 -18.36 -10.96
N THR A 98 10.14 -18.42 -11.03
CA THR A 98 10.93 -19.47 -10.39
C THR A 98 11.01 -19.28 -8.88
N GLN A 99 11.31 -20.36 -8.15
CA GLN A 99 11.56 -20.30 -6.71
C GLN A 99 12.71 -19.35 -6.35
N HIS A 100 13.77 -19.34 -7.17
CA HIS A 100 14.91 -18.44 -6.97
C HIS A 100 14.52 -16.96 -7.13
N GLU A 101 13.66 -16.64 -8.10
CA GLU A 101 13.13 -15.27 -8.27
C GLU A 101 12.22 -14.87 -7.12
N LEU A 102 11.41 -15.79 -6.58
CA LEU A 102 10.62 -15.54 -5.39
C LEU A 102 11.51 -15.23 -4.17
N GLU A 103 12.55 -16.03 -3.95
CA GLU A 103 13.53 -15.78 -2.90
C GLU A 103 14.22 -14.42 -3.08
N HIS A 104 14.54 -14.06 -4.32
CA HIS A 104 15.07 -12.73 -4.63
C HIS A 104 14.08 -11.60 -4.30
N ILE A 105 12.79 -11.74 -4.64
CA ILE A 105 11.73 -10.78 -4.27
C ILE A 105 11.63 -10.65 -2.76
N VAL A 106 11.57 -11.77 -2.03
CA VAL A 106 11.50 -11.76 -0.55
C VAL A 106 12.74 -11.07 0.04
N ASN A 107 13.91 -11.33 -0.52
CA ASN A 107 15.16 -10.72 -0.06
C ASN A 107 15.29 -9.22 -0.40
N THR A 108 14.58 -8.71 -1.42
CA THR A 108 14.70 -7.33 -1.89
C THR A 108 13.53 -6.43 -1.49
N GLU A 109 12.35 -6.99 -1.25
CA GLU A 109 11.13 -6.26 -0.88
C GLU A 109 10.67 -6.55 0.54
N GLY A 110 10.83 -7.80 1.00
CA GLY A 110 10.28 -8.31 2.26
C GLY A 110 11.21 -8.15 3.45
N GLY A 111 11.52 -6.91 3.82
CA GLY A 111 12.36 -6.64 5.00
C GLY A 111 13.82 -7.07 4.84
N SER A 112 14.30 -7.06 3.59
CA SER A 112 15.68 -7.39 3.22
C SER A 112 16.12 -8.83 3.55
N GLY A 113 15.20 -9.79 3.37
CA GLY A 113 15.46 -11.22 3.57
C GLY A 113 15.43 -11.70 5.02
N ASN A 114 14.87 -10.88 5.92
CA ASN A 114 14.66 -11.23 7.31
C ASN A 114 13.18 -11.62 7.55
N PRO A 115 12.87 -12.89 7.86
CA PRO A 115 11.50 -13.35 8.06
C PRO A 115 10.82 -12.74 9.30
N ASP A 116 11.57 -12.16 10.23
CA ASP A 116 11.06 -11.63 11.49
C ASP A 116 10.60 -10.16 11.39
N PHE A 117 10.94 -9.43 10.33
CA PHE A 117 10.65 -7.99 10.18
C PHE A 117 10.34 -7.62 8.73
N GLY A 118 9.33 -6.78 8.50
CA GLY A 118 8.94 -6.32 7.17
C GLY A 118 7.74 -7.07 6.59
N TYR A 119 7.68 -7.21 5.25
CA TYR A 119 6.56 -7.92 4.63
C TYR A 119 6.61 -9.42 4.92
N LYS A 120 5.45 -9.99 5.23
CA LYS A 120 5.26 -11.42 5.39
C LYS A 120 4.82 -12.02 4.07
N LEU A 121 5.50 -13.10 3.66
CA LEU A 121 5.05 -13.93 2.54
C LEU A 121 3.86 -14.77 3.01
N VAL A 122 2.72 -14.61 2.32
CA VAL A 122 1.49 -15.34 2.62
C VAL A 122 0.91 -15.95 1.35
N SER A 123 0.28 -17.10 1.49
CA SER A 123 -0.50 -17.73 0.43
C SER A 123 -1.94 -17.22 0.50
N ILE A 124 -2.45 -16.71 -0.62
CA ILE A 124 -3.82 -16.21 -0.76
C ILE A 124 -4.57 -16.99 -1.84
N PRO A 125 -5.81 -17.43 -1.58
CA PRO A 125 -6.67 -17.96 -2.62
C PRO A 125 -7.07 -16.84 -3.59
N CYS A 126 -7.02 -17.13 -4.87
CA CYS A 126 -7.39 -16.20 -5.93
C CYS A 126 -8.05 -16.96 -7.09
N GLU A 127 -8.66 -16.23 -8.02
CA GLU A 127 -9.40 -16.78 -9.13
C GLU A 127 -9.02 -16.04 -10.41
N THR A 128 -8.67 -16.76 -11.47
CA THR A 128 -8.47 -16.14 -12.79
C THR A 128 -9.76 -15.51 -13.29
N TYR A 129 -9.69 -14.56 -14.21
CA TYR A 129 -10.91 -13.97 -14.80
C TYR A 129 -11.77 -15.00 -15.56
N GLY A 130 -11.21 -16.15 -15.95
CA GLY A 130 -11.94 -17.28 -16.52
C GLY A 130 -12.59 -18.21 -15.49
N GLY A 131 -12.57 -17.85 -14.20
CA GLY A 131 -13.20 -18.60 -13.12
C GLY A 131 -12.39 -19.76 -12.55
N GLN A 132 -11.12 -19.93 -12.98
CA GLN A 132 -10.27 -21.00 -12.47
C GLN A 132 -9.62 -20.61 -11.13
N PRO A 133 -9.74 -21.44 -10.08
CA PRO A 133 -9.11 -21.18 -8.80
C PRO A 133 -7.59 -21.35 -8.87
N LEU A 134 -6.87 -20.50 -8.15
CA LEU A 134 -5.41 -20.48 -8.03
C LEU A 134 -5.02 -20.14 -6.57
N VAL A 135 -3.85 -20.59 -6.14
CA VAL A 135 -3.22 -20.10 -4.91
C VAL A 135 -2.01 -19.26 -5.30
N GLY A 136 -2.05 -17.97 -4.98
CA GLY A 136 -0.96 -17.03 -5.21
C GLY A 136 -0.15 -16.81 -3.94
N MET A 137 1.14 -16.55 -4.09
CA MET A 137 1.97 -16.03 -3.00
C MET A 137 2.07 -14.50 -3.11
N THR A 138 1.93 -13.80 -2.00
CA THR A 138 2.01 -12.33 -1.94
C THR A 138 2.72 -11.86 -0.68
N LEU A 139 3.19 -10.61 -0.71
CA LEU A 139 3.82 -9.94 0.41
C LEU A 139 2.81 -8.98 1.06
N ILE A 140 2.52 -9.20 2.34
CA ILE A 140 1.67 -8.30 3.15
C ILE A 140 2.49 -7.59 4.21
N ASN A 141 2.24 -6.30 4.43
CA ASN A 141 2.88 -5.57 5.51
C ASN A 141 2.18 -5.92 6.83
N SER A 142 2.94 -6.30 7.86
CA SER A 142 2.37 -6.61 9.18
C SER A 142 2.10 -5.38 10.05
N GLU A 143 2.63 -4.20 9.70
CA GLU A 143 2.46 -2.98 10.49
C GLU A 143 1.87 -1.83 9.68
N ILE A 144 0.75 -1.29 10.16
CA ILE A 144 0.15 -0.06 9.66
C ILE A 144 0.64 1.08 10.56
N ILE A 145 1.63 1.83 10.10
CA ILE A 145 2.23 2.94 10.84
C ILE A 145 1.45 4.25 10.63
N ALA A 146 0.74 4.37 9.51
CA ALA A 146 -0.11 5.50 9.18
C ALA A 146 -1.30 5.03 8.34
N THR A 147 -2.46 5.67 8.52
CA THR A 147 -3.69 5.39 7.76
C THR A 147 -4.11 6.64 7.00
N GLY A 148 -4.89 6.45 5.93
CA GLY A 148 -5.40 7.59 5.16
C GLY A 148 -4.34 8.23 4.26
N LEU A 149 -3.25 7.52 3.99
CA LEU A 149 -2.18 7.98 3.11
C LEU A 149 -2.60 7.88 1.65
N HIS A 150 -2.12 8.82 0.83
CA HIS A 150 -2.40 8.87 -0.60
C HIS A 150 -1.16 8.52 -1.43
N PRO A 151 -1.31 7.84 -2.59
CA PRO A 151 -0.19 7.55 -3.47
C PRO A 151 0.31 8.81 -4.17
N SER A 152 1.56 8.78 -4.65
CA SER A 152 2.02 9.80 -5.60
C SER A 152 1.40 9.57 -6.99
N PRO A 153 1.27 10.60 -7.84
CA PRO A 153 0.80 10.45 -9.23
C PRO A 153 1.66 9.45 -10.02
N ARG A 154 2.98 9.47 -9.77
CA ARG A 154 3.94 8.53 -10.38
C ARG A 154 3.62 7.09 -10.00
N TYR A 155 3.36 6.83 -8.71
CA TYR A 155 3.06 5.48 -8.23
C TYR A 155 1.70 5.00 -8.75
N LEU A 156 0.68 5.85 -8.71
CA LEU A 156 -0.64 5.54 -9.28
C LEU A 156 -0.54 5.24 -10.79
N GLY A 157 0.25 6.01 -11.53
CA GLY A 157 0.52 5.77 -12.95
C GLY A 157 1.09 4.38 -13.23
N ILE A 158 2.01 3.87 -12.40
CA ILE A 158 2.55 2.51 -12.53
C ILE A 158 1.46 1.45 -12.32
N LEU A 159 0.53 1.68 -11.39
CA LEU A 159 -0.57 0.75 -11.14
C LEU A 159 -1.52 0.71 -12.32
N LEU A 160 -1.88 1.88 -12.87
CA LEU A 160 -2.74 2.01 -14.04
C LEU A 160 -2.10 1.40 -15.28
N GLU A 161 -0.83 1.74 -15.57
CA GLU A 161 -0.07 1.14 -16.68
C GLU A 161 -0.04 -0.39 -16.58
N GLY A 162 0.21 -0.93 -15.39
CA GLY A 162 0.22 -2.38 -15.18
C GLY A 162 -1.17 -3.02 -15.22
N ALA A 163 -2.23 -2.28 -14.87
CA ALA A 163 -3.60 -2.75 -14.98
C ALA A 163 -4.02 -2.85 -16.44
N ASP A 164 -3.70 -1.83 -17.23
CA ASP A 164 -3.95 -1.78 -18.68
C ASP A 164 -3.12 -2.85 -19.42
N GLU A 165 -1.84 -2.99 -19.08
CA GLU A 165 -0.92 -3.97 -19.67
C GLU A 165 -1.46 -5.40 -19.60
N HIS A 166 -2.09 -5.77 -18.49
CA HIS A 166 -2.58 -7.13 -18.24
C HIS A 166 -4.09 -7.28 -18.40
N GLY A 167 -4.78 -6.26 -18.91
CA GLY A 167 -6.21 -6.32 -19.18
C GLY A 167 -7.05 -6.53 -17.92
N LEU A 168 -6.73 -5.83 -16.83
CA LEU A 168 -7.58 -5.83 -15.64
C LEU A 168 -8.98 -5.26 -15.98
N GLU A 169 -9.98 -5.72 -15.24
CA GLU A 169 -11.37 -5.40 -15.55
C GLU A 169 -11.63 -3.88 -15.55
N PRO A 170 -12.36 -3.32 -16.53
CA PRO A 170 -12.56 -1.88 -16.65
C PRO A 170 -13.18 -1.24 -15.39
N GLU A 171 -14.05 -1.96 -14.68
CA GLU A 171 -14.62 -1.48 -13.43
C GLU A 171 -13.54 -1.29 -12.36
N TYR A 172 -12.61 -2.23 -12.21
CA TYR A 172 -11.49 -2.11 -11.28
C TYR A 172 -10.54 -0.97 -11.68
N VAL A 173 -10.27 -0.82 -12.98
CA VAL A 173 -9.46 0.30 -13.49
C VAL A 173 -10.12 1.64 -13.22
N ALA A 174 -11.46 1.72 -13.31
CA ALA A 174 -12.21 2.92 -12.92
C ALA A 174 -12.08 3.20 -11.41
N ARG A 175 -12.13 2.17 -10.55
CA ARG A 175 -11.88 2.32 -9.10
C ARG A 175 -10.46 2.83 -8.83
N LEU A 176 -9.44 2.30 -9.51
CA LEU A 176 -8.07 2.80 -9.41
C LEU A 176 -7.95 4.27 -9.83
N ASN A 177 -8.60 4.67 -10.92
CA ASN A 177 -8.61 6.07 -11.40
C ASN A 177 -9.34 7.04 -10.45
N SER A 178 -10.25 6.54 -9.61
CA SER A 178 -10.95 7.36 -8.61
C SER A 178 -10.09 7.73 -7.40
N ILE A 179 -8.93 7.07 -7.24
CA ILE A 179 -7.99 7.35 -6.14
C ILE A 179 -7.40 8.74 -6.32
N THR A 180 -7.45 9.53 -5.26
CA THR A 180 -6.86 10.87 -5.25
C THR A 180 -5.37 10.76 -4.97
N PRO A 181 -4.47 11.15 -5.90
CA PRO A 181 -3.05 11.15 -5.63
C PRO A 181 -2.65 12.40 -4.82
N PHE A 182 -1.64 12.26 -3.97
CA PHE A 182 -1.06 13.40 -3.27
C PHE A 182 -0.21 14.25 -4.22
N VAL A 183 -0.51 15.55 -4.28
CA VAL A 183 0.29 16.55 -5.01
C VAL A 183 0.57 17.75 -4.10
N ALA A 184 1.84 18.12 -3.97
CA ALA A 184 2.22 19.34 -3.26
C ALA A 184 1.79 20.58 -4.07
N GLN A 185 0.68 21.21 -3.68
CA GLN A 185 0.11 22.36 -4.39
C GLN A 185 0.57 23.69 -3.78
N THR A 186 0.63 23.79 -2.44
CA THR A 186 0.96 25.04 -1.76
C THR A 186 2.46 25.32 -1.76
N LEU A 187 2.85 26.60 -1.62
CA LEU A 187 4.25 26.97 -1.44
C LEU A 187 4.84 26.31 -0.19
N GLY A 188 4.06 26.25 0.90
CA GLY A 188 4.44 25.56 2.13
C GLY A 188 4.78 24.10 1.90
N GLN A 189 3.91 23.33 1.23
CA GLN A 189 4.15 21.93 0.90
C GLN A 189 5.37 21.74 0.00
N LYS A 190 5.58 22.64 -0.98
CA LYS A 190 6.76 22.61 -1.85
C LYS A 190 8.05 22.85 -1.07
N VAL A 191 8.05 23.77 -0.11
CA VAL A 191 9.20 24.01 0.78
C VAL A 191 9.41 22.81 1.70
N ALA A 192 8.35 22.32 2.34
CA ALA A 192 8.40 21.15 3.23
C ALA A 192 8.95 19.91 2.53
N LYS A 193 8.60 19.70 1.26
CA LYS A 193 9.15 18.64 0.41
C LYS A 193 10.69 18.61 0.44
N TYR A 194 11.34 19.76 0.25
CA TYR A 194 12.81 19.83 0.29
C TYR A 194 13.36 19.81 1.71
N LEU A 195 12.69 20.44 2.68
CA LEU A 195 13.12 20.42 4.09
C LEU A 195 13.11 18.99 4.66
N THR A 196 12.08 18.21 4.35
CA THR A 196 11.99 16.79 4.76
C THR A 196 13.18 16.02 4.20
N LEU A 197 13.52 16.23 2.92
CA LEU A 197 14.66 15.57 2.31
C LEU A 197 15.98 15.97 3.00
N VAL A 198 16.27 17.26 3.12
CA VAL A 198 17.54 17.74 3.72
C VAL A 198 17.69 17.28 5.16
N MET A 199 16.60 17.29 5.94
CA MET A 199 16.64 16.92 7.36
C MET A 199 16.77 15.41 7.57
N PHE A 200 16.06 14.59 6.79
CA PHE A 200 16.04 13.14 7.01
C PHE A 200 16.97 12.34 6.11
N LEU A 201 17.43 12.86 4.97
CA LEU A 201 18.35 12.13 4.08
C LEU A 201 19.61 11.64 4.82
N PRO A 202 20.31 12.46 5.64
CA PRO A 202 21.48 11.98 6.40
C PRO A 202 21.15 10.83 7.37
N VAL A 203 19.93 10.84 7.91
CA VAL A 203 19.41 9.79 8.81
C VAL A 203 19.05 8.52 8.04
N PHE A 204 18.62 8.64 6.78
CA PHE A 204 18.37 7.49 5.90
C PHE A 204 19.65 6.91 5.28
N LEU A 205 20.77 7.65 5.22
CA LEU A 205 22.01 7.18 4.58
C LEU A 205 22.51 5.82 5.10
N PRO A 206 22.51 5.51 6.42
CA PRO A 206 22.89 4.20 6.91
C PRO A 206 21.99 3.08 6.37
N VAL A 207 20.67 3.31 6.29
CA VAL A 207 19.71 2.34 5.74
C VAL A 207 19.99 2.11 4.26
N VAL A 208 20.17 3.18 3.49
CA VAL A 208 20.47 3.10 2.05
C VAL A 208 21.81 2.40 1.81
N ALA A 209 22.85 2.75 2.57
CA ALA A 209 24.16 2.11 2.46
C ALA A 209 24.10 0.61 2.76
N CYS A 210 23.37 0.22 3.80
CA CYS A 210 23.13 -1.19 4.11
C CYS A 210 22.30 -1.89 3.03
N ALA A 211 21.28 -1.26 2.46
CA ALA A 211 20.48 -1.83 1.38
C ALA A 211 21.32 -2.04 0.10
N VAL A 212 22.18 -1.08 -0.25
CA VAL A 212 23.11 -1.20 -1.38
C VAL A 212 24.15 -2.30 -1.11
N ALA A 213 24.71 -2.37 0.11
CA ALA A 213 25.63 -3.44 0.48
C ALA A 213 24.94 -4.82 0.45
N ALA A 214 23.71 -4.92 0.93
CA ALA A 214 22.91 -6.15 0.86
C ALA A 214 22.71 -6.60 -0.58
N LEU A 215 22.40 -5.67 -1.49
CA LEU A 215 22.26 -5.94 -2.92
C LEU A 215 23.57 -6.39 -3.56
N VAL A 216 24.68 -5.66 -3.32
CA VAL A 216 25.98 -5.90 -3.97
C VAL A 216 26.65 -7.17 -3.46
N PHE A 217 26.61 -7.41 -2.15
CA PHE A 217 27.29 -8.55 -1.52
C PHE A 217 26.37 -9.75 -1.32
N ASN A 218 25.09 -9.67 -1.72
CA ASN A 218 24.07 -10.70 -1.53
C ASN A 218 23.98 -11.15 -0.05
N VAL A 219 24.03 -10.19 0.87
CA VAL A 219 23.93 -10.43 2.32
C VAL A 219 22.59 -9.95 2.87
N LYS A 220 22.10 -10.62 3.91
CA LYS A 220 20.86 -10.22 4.59
C LYS A 220 21.07 -8.93 5.38
N THR A 221 20.04 -8.08 5.45
CA THR A 221 20.15 -6.87 6.27
C THR A 221 20.10 -7.22 7.76
N PRO A 222 21.03 -6.70 8.58
CA PRO A 222 21.02 -6.93 10.01
C PRO A 222 19.75 -6.41 10.68
N ARG A 223 19.23 -7.14 11.67
CA ARG A 223 18.04 -6.75 12.45
C ARG A 223 18.15 -5.35 13.04
N VAL A 224 19.34 -4.95 13.48
CA VAL A 224 19.59 -3.59 14.00
C VAL A 224 19.25 -2.49 13.00
N ILE A 225 19.50 -2.72 11.70
CA ILE A 225 19.19 -1.77 10.64
C ILE A 225 17.69 -1.75 10.34
N ALA A 226 17.01 -2.90 10.37
CA ALA A 226 15.57 -2.97 10.18
C ALA A 226 14.82 -2.22 11.31
N VAL A 227 15.19 -2.47 12.57
CA VAL A 227 14.66 -1.77 13.74
C VAL A 227 14.98 -0.27 13.65
N TYR A 228 16.21 0.10 13.30
CA TYR A 228 16.59 1.49 13.08
C TYR A 228 15.68 2.17 12.04
N ASN A 229 15.44 1.53 10.90
CA ASN A 229 14.58 2.06 9.85
C ASN A 229 13.13 2.27 10.34
N GLU A 230 12.58 1.32 11.12
CA GLU A 230 11.25 1.47 11.73
C GLU A 230 11.16 2.70 12.64
N TRP A 231 12.18 2.92 13.49
CA TRP A 231 12.28 4.12 14.32
C TRP A 231 12.41 5.41 13.50
N VAL A 232 13.21 5.39 12.44
CA VAL A 232 13.39 6.55 11.55
C VAL A 232 12.08 6.90 10.84
N VAL A 233 11.35 5.92 10.30
CA VAL A 233 10.06 6.14 9.63
C VAL A 233 9.01 6.66 10.63
N ARG A 234 8.91 6.06 11.83
CA ARG A 234 8.03 6.55 12.89
C ARG A 234 8.39 7.97 13.34
N GLY A 235 9.67 8.27 13.48
CA GLY A 235 10.18 9.61 13.79
C GLY A 235 9.85 10.63 12.72
N LEU A 236 10.05 10.28 11.44
CA LEU A 236 9.70 11.08 10.27
C LEU A 236 8.22 11.47 10.27
N TRP A 237 7.32 10.48 10.39
CA TRP A 237 5.89 10.73 10.45
C TRP A 237 5.48 11.45 11.74
N GLY A 238 6.18 11.22 12.86
CA GLY A 238 5.98 11.92 14.11
C GLY A 238 6.32 13.41 14.04
N VAL A 239 7.43 13.78 13.39
CA VAL A 239 7.82 15.17 13.11
C VAL A 239 6.89 15.79 12.09
N HIS A 240 6.49 15.04 11.06
CA HIS A 240 5.50 15.50 10.09
C HIS A 240 4.19 15.91 10.77
N ALA A 241 3.59 15.00 11.54
CA ALA A 241 2.30 15.23 12.17
C ALA A 241 2.32 16.40 13.18
N ARG A 242 3.42 16.57 13.92
CA ARG A 242 3.52 17.57 15.00
C ARG A 242 4.05 18.93 14.56
N VAL A 243 4.87 18.97 13.51
CA VAL A 243 5.59 20.20 13.12
C VAL A 243 5.28 20.57 11.67
N PHE A 244 5.46 19.66 10.72
CA PHE A 244 5.37 20.06 9.32
C PHE A 244 3.92 20.23 8.84
N ALA A 245 3.02 19.34 9.23
CA ALA A 245 1.62 19.41 8.84
C ALA A 245 0.92 20.69 9.34
N PRO A 246 1.12 21.15 10.60
CA PRO A 246 0.56 22.43 11.06
C PRO A 246 1.15 23.67 10.36
N VAL A 247 2.44 23.64 10.03
CA VAL A 247 3.16 24.84 9.51
C VAL A 247 3.09 24.94 7.99
N PHE A 248 3.25 23.82 7.29
CA PHE A 248 3.42 23.78 5.83
C PHE A 248 2.25 23.12 5.10
N GLY A 249 1.28 22.55 5.85
CA GLY A 249 0.19 21.75 5.33
C GLY A 249 0.52 20.25 5.28
N ARG A 250 -0.52 19.43 5.16
CA ARG A 250 -0.39 17.97 5.14
C ARG A 250 0.44 17.50 3.95
N GLY A 251 1.21 16.44 4.17
CA GLY A 251 2.11 15.81 3.20
C GLY A 251 1.56 14.51 2.61
N CYS A 252 0.29 14.25 2.90
CA CYS A 252 -0.57 13.18 2.43
C CYS A 252 -2.02 13.67 2.53
#